data_AF-A0A8B6FE19-F1
#
_entry.id   AF-A0A8B6FE19-F1
#
_cell.length_a   1.000
_cell.length_b   1.000
_cell.length_c   1.000
_cell.angle_alpha   90.00
_cell.angle_beta   90.00
_cell.angle_gamma   90.00
#
_symmetry.space_group_name_H-M   'P 1'
#
loop_
_entity.id
_entity.type
_entity.pdbx_description
1 polymer ?
#
loop_
_entity_poly.entity_id
_entity_poly.type
_entity_poly.pdbx_seq_one_letter_code
_entity_poly.pdbx_strand_id
1 'polypeptide(L)'
;MTPLRYNMQDVRSECTDWAHNGTCDFYDCFEQRFPCGSSGYALGYGGKYCRKFQQPQFRSLFNAAGQVFLDKMSKCEMDAVLPFYEQQSITCSAEYDMVFKHQEDCYIQSGYCDVVLE
;
A
#
# COMPACT_ATOMS: atom_id res chain seq x y z
N MET A 1 34.14 20.70 -3.54
CA MET A 1 33.57 19.33 -3.48
C MET A 1 32.13 19.48 -3.05
N THR A 2 31.20 19.50 -4.00
CA THR A 2 29.76 19.59 -3.71
C THR A 2 29.28 18.20 -3.32
N PRO A 3 28.66 17.99 -2.16
CA PRO A 3 28.12 16.67 -1.84
C PRO A 3 27.03 16.36 -2.87
N LEU A 4 27.12 15.18 -3.48
CA LEU A 4 26.07 14.63 -4.33
C LEU A 4 24.80 14.57 -3.47
N ARG A 5 23.88 15.50 -3.69
CA ARG A 5 22.51 15.39 -3.19
C ARG A 5 21.89 14.23 -3.97
N TYR A 6 21.86 13.05 -3.36
CA TYR A 6 20.88 12.05 -3.75
C TYR A 6 19.52 12.73 -3.51
N ASN A 7 18.76 13.00 -4.58
CA ASN A 7 17.41 13.55 -4.45
C ASN A 7 16.58 12.55 -3.62
N MET A 8 16.49 12.75 -2.31
CA MET A 8 15.36 12.25 -1.54
C MET A 8 14.15 12.92 -2.17
N GLN A 9 13.38 12.19 -2.96
CA GLN A 9 12.17 12.77 -3.54
C GLN A 9 11.25 13.16 -2.40
N ASP A 10 10.84 14.43 -2.33
CA ASP A 10 10.05 14.97 -1.21
C ASP A 10 8.67 14.30 -1.08
N VAL A 11 8.05 14.45 0.09
CA VAL A 11 6.71 13.89 0.38
C VAL A 11 5.74 14.68 -0.48
N ARG A 12 5.06 14.01 -1.42
CA ARG A 12 4.11 14.67 -2.32
C ARG A 12 2.70 14.51 -1.79
N SER A 13 1.98 15.64 -1.68
CA SER A 13 0.60 15.65 -1.19
C SER A 13 -0.33 14.76 -2.03
N GLU A 14 -0.14 14.73 -3.35
CA GLU A 14 -0.92 13.86 -4.25
C GLU A 14 -0.78 12.37 -3.88
N CYS A 15 0.41 11.94 -3.44
CA CYS A 15 0.66 10.56 -3.04
C CYS A 15 -0.03 10.25 -1.71
N THR A 16 -0.01 11.20 -0.77
CA THR A 16 -0.75 11.10 0.49
C THR A 16 -2.25 11.03 0.25
N ASP A 17 -2.77 11.86 -0.66
CA ASP A 17 -4.18 11.83 -1.06
C ASP A 17 -4.56 10.49 -1.72
N TRP A 18 -3.68 9.93 -2.56
CA TRP A 18 -3.91 8.61 -3.15
C TRP A 18 -3.98 7.51 -2.10
N ALA A 19 -3.09 7.52 -1.10
CA ALA A 19 -3.14 6.56 0.00
C ALA A 19 -4.48 6.64 0.75
N HIS A 20 -4.88 7.85 1.17
CA HIS A 20 -6.15 8.07 1.85
C HIS A 20 -7.38 7.67 1.02
N ASN A 21 -7.28 7.68 -0.30
CA ASN A 21 -8.36 7.27 -1.20
C ASN A 21 -8.25 5.82 -1.68
N GLY A 22 -7.26 5.04 -1.23
CA GLY A 22 -7.07 3.66 -1.70
C GLY A 22 -6.62 3.55 -3.17
N THR A 23 -6.01 4.59 -3.72
CA THR A 23 -5.58 4.65 -5.12
C THR A 23 -4.19 4.03 -5.30
N CYS A 24 -4.07 3.05 -6.20
CA CYS A 24 -2.85 2.26 -6.34
C CYS A 24 -1.61 3.04 -6.79
N ASP A 25 -1.78 4.24 -7.36
CA ASP A 25 -0.69 5.13 -7.78
C ASP A 25 0.20 5.56 -6.61
N PHE A 26 -0.32 5.50 -5.38
CA PHE A 26 0.48 5.68 -4.16
C PHE A 26 1.71 4.77 -4.12
N TYR A 27 1.60 3.51 -4.55
CA TYR A 27 2.71 2.57 -4.52
C TYR A 27 3.83 2.94 -5.49
N ASP A 28 3.49 3.62 -6.59
CA ASP A 28 4.50 4.13 -7.52
C ASP A 28 5.23 5.33 -6.89
N CYS A 29 4.54 6.17 -6.10
CA CYS A 29 5.20 7.18 -5.27
C CYS A 29 6.12 6.60 -4.21
N PHE A 30 5.66 5.54 -3.55
CA PHE A 30 6.41 4.86 -2.49
C PHE A 30 7.73 4.33 -3.07
N GLU A 31 7.67 3.60 -4.18
CA GLU A 31 8.85 3.09 -4.88
C GLU A 31 9.79 4.21 -5.35
N GLN A 32 9.25 5.32 -5.84
CA GLN A 32 10.08 6.43 -6.31
C GLN A 32 10.85 7.10 -5.16
N ARG A 33 10.31 7.12 -3.94
CA ARG A 33 11.03 7.56 -2.74
C ARG A 33 12.03 6.51 -2.25
N PHE A 34 11.62 5.25 -2.26
CA PHE A 34 12.38 4.13 -1.71
C PHE A 34 12.50 3.03 -2.78
N PRO A 35 13.48 3.14 -3.69
CA PRO A 35 13.57 2.25 -4.86
C PRO A 35 14.09 0.87 -4.46
N CYS A 36 13.17 -0.03 -4.15
CA CYS A 36 13.44 -1.41 -3.72
C CYS A 36 13.20 -2.46 -4.80
N GLY A 37 12.69 -2.03 -5.96
CA GLY A 37 12.47 -2.82 -7.16
C GLY A 37 11.35 -3.84 -7.01
N SER A 38 11.32 -4.82 -7.92
CA SER A 38 10.30 -5.88 -7.94
C SER A 38 10.30 -6.79 -6.70
N SER A 39 11.39 -6.78 -5.94
CA SER A 39 11.50 -7.45 -4.64
C SER A 39 10.99 -6.60 -3.47
N GLY A 40 10.88 -5.28 -3.63
CA GLY A 40 10.39 -4.36 -2.61
C GLY A 40 8.90 -4.51 -2.33
N TYR A 41 8.44 -3.98 -1.20
CA TYR A 41 7.03 -4.11 -0.82
C TYR A 41 6.13 -3.34 -1.79
N ALA A 42 6.51 -2.11 -2.12
CA ALA A 42 5.69 -1.20 -2.92
C ALA A 42 5.32 -1.81 -4.28
N LEU A 43 6.31 -2.29 -5.05
CA LEU A 43 6.04 -2.92 -6.35
C LEU A 43 5.75 -4.42 -6.27
N GLY A 44 6.48 -5.14 -5.41
CA GLY A 44 6.44 -6.61 -5.34
C GLY A 44 5.18 -7.15 -4.67
N TYR A 45 4.56 -6.38 -3.78
CA TYR A 45 3.41 -6.80 -2.99
C TYR A 45 2.26 -5.78 -3.03
N GLY A 46 2.39 -4.63 -2.36
CA GLY A 46 1.28 -3.69 -2.15
C GLY A 46 0.65 -3.21 -3.45
N GLY A 47 1.44 -2.63 -4.36
CA GLY A 47 0.97 -2.17 -5.67
C GLY A 47 0.51 -3.30 -6.59
N LYS A 48 1.16 -4.47 -6.52
CA LYS A 48 0.75 -5.65 -7.27
C LYS A 48 -0.66 -6.11 -6.88
N TYR A 49 -0.92 -6.28 -5.58
CA TYR A 49 -2.22 -6.74 -5.11
C TYR A 49 -3.29 -5.65 -5.19
N CYS A 50 -2.97 -4.39 -4.91
CA CYS A 50 -3.89 -3.27 -5.12
C CYS A 50 -4.44 -3.26 -6.55
N ARG A 51 -3.55 -3.26 -7.55
CA ARG A 51 -3.96 -3.27 -8.96
C ARG A 51 -4.76 -4.52 -9.32
N LYS A 52 -4.40 -5.68 -8.76
CA LYS A 52 -5.16 -6.92 -8.94
C LYS A 52 -6.57 -6.81 -8.35
N PHE A 53 -6.74 -6.20 -7.19
CA PHE A 53 -8.03 -6.01 -6.53
C PHE A 53 -8.93 -5.01 -7.24
N GLN A 54 -8.38 -4.16 -8.12
CA GLN A 54 -9.15 -3.25 -8.98
C GLN A 54 -9.52 -3.88 -10.33
N GLN A 55 -8.94 -5.02 -10.71
CA GLN A 55 -9.25 -5.69 -11.97
C GLN A 55 -10.70 -6.23 -11.98
N PRO A 56 -11.54 -5.88 -12.96
CA PRO A 56 -12.93 -6.32 -13.02
C PRO A 56 -13.09 -7.84 -12.93
N GLN A 57 -12.23 -8.59 -13.63
CA GLN A 57 -12.24 -10.05 -13.65
C GLN A 57 -11.90 -10.69 -12.29
N PHE A 58 -11.09 -10.01 -11.47
CA PHE A 58 -10.77 -10.49 -10.13
C PHE A 58 -11.86 -10.07 -9.15
N ARG A 59 -12.32 -8.82 -9.22
CA ARG A 59 -13.43 -8.31 -8.39
C ARG A 59 -14.71 -9.11 -8.56
N SER A 60 -15.02 -9.58 -9.77
CA SER A 60 -16.22 -10.38 -10.04
C SER A 60 -16.22 -11.75 -9.35
N LEU A 61 -15.08 -12.19 -8.79
CA LEU A 61 -15.00 -13.41 -7.98
C LEU A 61 -15.57 -13.21 -6.56
N PHE A 62 -15.77 -11.95 -6.15
CA PHE A 62 -16.24 -11.59 -4.82
C PHE A 62 -17.69 -11.10 -4.88
N ASN A 63 -18.46 -11.47 -3.86
CA ASN A 63 -19.78 -10.88 -3.62
C ASN A 63 -19.65 -9.39 -3.22
N ALA A 64 -20.78 -8.70 -3.05
CA ALA A 64 -20.77 -7.27 -2.71
C ALA A 64 -20.01 -6.97 -1.40
N ALA A 65 -20.15 -7.82 -0.38
CA ALA A 65 -19.44 -7.66 0.89
C ALA A 65 -17.92 -7.82 0.73
N GLY A 66 -17.49 -8.83 -0.02
CA GLY A 66 -16.09 -9.07 -0.35
C GLY A 66 -15.46 -7.94 -1.16
N GLN A 67 -16.20 -7.35 -2.11
CA GLN A 67 -15.73 -6.18 -2.84
C GLN A 67 -15.53 -4.96 -1.92
N VAL A 68 -16.46 -4.72 -0.99
CA VAL A 68 -16.30 -3.67 0.03
C VAL A 68 -15.11 -3.94 0.94
N PHE A 69 -14.87 -5.21 1.31
CA PHE A 69 -13.70 -5.60 2.10
C PHE A 69 -12.39 -5.30 1.35
N LEU A 70 -12.29 -5.62 0.05
CA LEU A 70 -11.10 -5.32 -0.75
C LEU A 70 -10.78 -3.82 -0.77
N ASP A 71 -11.82 -2.97 -0.90
CA ASP A 71 -11.66 -1.52 -0.93
C ASP A 71 -11.21 -0.98 0.44
N LYS A 72 -11.83 -1.43 1.53
CA LYS A 72 -11.45 -1.05 2.91
C LYS A 72 -10.05 -1.52 3.28
N MET A 73 -9.71 -2.76 2.95
CA MET A 73 -8.41 -3.36 3.23
C MET A 73 -7.30 -2.59 2.51
N SER A 74 -7.49 -2.34 1.21
CA SER A 74 -6.50 -1.62 0.40
C SER A 74 -6.23 -0.22 0.95
N LYS A 75 -7.29 0.52 1.29
CA LYS A 75 -7.16 1.85 1.91
C LYS A 75 -6.48 1.77 3.28
N CYS A 76 -6.86 0.83 4.13
CA CYS A 76 -6.26 0.66 5.46
C CYS A 76 -4.76 0.37 5.38
N GLU A 77 -4.34 -0.54 4.48
CA GLU A 77 -2.92 -0.84 4.28
C GLU A 77 -2.14 0.41 3.83
N MET A 78 -2.70 1.19 2.89
CA MET A 78 -2.07 2.44 2.44
C MET A 78 -1.96 3.46 3.58
N ASP A 79 -3.01 3.66 4.36
CA ASP A 79 -3.00 4.54 5.54
C ASP A 79 -1.95 4.09 6.57
N ALA A 80 -1.83 2.78 6.81
CA ALA A 80 -0.88 2.22 7.77
C ALA A 80 0.58 2.42 7.34
N VAL A 81 0.85 2.51 6.03
CA VAL A 81 2.22 2.71 5.53
C VAL A 81 2.59 4.19 5.28
N LEU A 82 1.63 5.11 5.35
CA LEU A 82 1.88 6.55 5.19
C LEU A 82 2.95 7.14 6.13
N PRO A 83 2.97 6.82 7.44
CA PRO A 83 4.01 7.31 8.33
C PRO A 83 5.43 6.91 7.91
N PHE A 84 5.58 5.86 7.07
CA PHE A 84 6.86 5.42 6.53
C PHE A 84 7.19 6.10 5.21
N TYR A 85 6.19 6.31 4.36
CA TYR A 85 6.30 7.18 3.18
C TYR A 85 6.86 8.56 3.59
N GLU A 86 6.45 9.08 4.75
CA GLU A 86 6.88 10.36 5.30
C GLU A 86 8.29 10.37 5.91
N GLN A 87 8.92 9.21 6.13
CA GLN A 87 10.28 9.15 6.70
C GLN A 87 11.34 9.64 5.71
N GLN A 88 12.46 10.14 6.25
CA GLN A 88 13.58 10.58 5.43
C GLN A 88 14.26 9.41 4.70
N SER A 89 14.32 8.24 5.34
CA SER A 89 14.94 7.04 4.80
C SER A 89 14.38 5.80 5.47
N ILE A 90 14.18 4.74 4.70
CA ILE A 90 13.88 3.39 5.20
C ILE A 90 14.74 2.37 4.45
N THR A 91 14.84 1.14 4.98
CA THR A 91 15.44 0.02 4.24
C THR A 91 14.35 -0.79 3.54
N CYS A 92 14.70 -1.44 2.44
CA CYS A 92 13.78 -2.33 1.73
C CYS A 92 13.28 -3.51 2.57
N SER A 93 14.03 -3.93 3.59
CA SER A 93 13.58 -4.95 4.54
C SER A 93 12.54 -4.39 5.51
N ALA A 94 12.76 -3.17 6.00
CA ALA A 94 11.82 -2.51 6.91
C ALA A 94 10.45 -2.34 6.25
N GLU A 95 10.41 -2.07 4.95
CA GLU A 95 9.15 -2.01 4.18
C GLU A 95 8.20 -3.19 4.43
N TYR A 96 8.73 -4.41 4.39
CA TYR A 96 7.93 -5.62 4.59
C TYR A 96 7.52 -5.80 6.06
N ASP A 97 8.47 -5.66 6.98
CA ASP A 97 8.21 -5.88 8.42
C ASP A 97 7.09 -4.97 8.94
N MET A 98 7.00 -3.76 8.41
CA MET A 98 6.01 -2.76 8.79
C MET A 98 4.60 -3.18 8.39
N VAL A 99 4.43 -3.70 7.17
CA VAL A 99 3.11 -4.09 6.67
C VAL A 99 2.62 -5.32 7.40
N PHE A 100 3.47 -6.33 7.58
CA PHE A 100 3.07 -7.55 8.31
C PHE A 100 2.59 -7.25 9.73
N LYS A 101 3.14 -6.22 10.39
CA LYS A 101 2.70 -5.81 11.72
C LYS A 101 1.29 -5.20 11.74
N HIS A 102 0.89 -4.49 10.69
CA HIS A 102 -0.40 -3.78 10.61
C HIS A 102 -1.45 -4.54 9.82
N GLN A 103 -1.05 -5.59 9.11
CA GLN A 103 -1.95 -6.33 8.24
C GLN A 103 -3.11 -6.94 9.03
N GLU A 104 -2.83 -7.56 10.18
CA GLU A 104 -3.86 -8.14 11.05
C GLU A 104 -4.92 -7.13 11.47
N ASP A 105 -4.50 -5.92 11.89
CA ASP A 105 -5.40 -4.83 12.27
C ASP A 105 -6.30 -4.41 11.10
N CYS A 106 -5.74 -4.29 9.89
CA CYS A 106 -6.48 -3.91 8.70
C CYS A 106 -7.49 -4.99 8.27
N TYR A 107 -7.15 -6.28 8.42
CA TYR A 107 -8.10 -7.38 8.16
C TYR A 107 -9.32 -7.26 9.08
N ILE A 108 -9.09 -7.08 10.37
CA ILE A 108 -10.18 -6.94 11.37
C ILE A 108 -11.01 -5.68 11.08
N GLN A 109 -10.37 -4.52 10.92
CA GLN A 109 -11.06 -3.24 10.68
C GLN A 109 -11.84 -3.21 9.36
N SER A 110 -11.40 -3.98 8.36
CA SER A 110 -12.09 -4.09 7.07
C SER A 110 -13.29 -5.02 7.11
N GLY A 111 -13.53 -5.72 8.23
CA GLY A 111 -14.66 -6.62 8.43
C GLY A 111 -14.40 -8.03 7.94
N TYR A 112 -13.15 -8.52 7.99
CA TYR A 112 -12.80 -9.88 7.55
C TYR A 112 -13.75 -10.96 8.14
N CYS A 113 -14.06 -10.85 9.43
CA CYS A 113 -14.95 -11.77 10.14
C CYS A 113 -16.39 -11.80 9.61
N ASP A 114 -16.81 -10.73 8.92
CA ASP A 114 -18.18 -10.56 8.41
C ASP A 114 -18.29 -10.86 6.92
N VAL A 115 -17.17 -10.99 6.20
CA VAL A 115 -17.13 -11.25 4.75
C VAL A 115 -16.79 -12.69 4.37
N VAL A 116 -16.32 -13.49 5.34
CA VAL A 116 -16.25 -14.95 5.20
C VAL A 116 -17.66 -15.48 5.39
N LEU A 117 -18.42 -15.52 4.30
CA LEU A 117 -19.70 -16.22 4.25
C LEU A 117 -19.47 -17.65 3.77
N GLU A 118 -20.08 -18.59 4.47
CA GLU A 118 -20.09 -20.05 4.25
C GLU A 118 -20.36 -20.47 2.80
#